data_AF-A0A928MWG7-F1
#
_entry.id   AF-A0A928MWG7-F1
#
_cell.length_a   1.000
_cell.length_b   1.000
_cell.length_c   1.000
_cell.angle_alpha   90.00
_cell.angle_beta   90.00
_cell.angle_gamma   90.00
#
_symmetry.space_group_name_H-M   'P 1'
#
loop_
_entity.id
_entity.type
_entity.pdbx_description
1 polymer ?
#
loop_
_entity_poly.entity_id
_entity_poly.type
_entity_poly.pdbx_seq_one_letter_code
_entity_poly.pdbx_strand_id
1 'polypeptide(L)'
;MEPVPYIYCKHVFFVIQFVGFVFHAEPLFFHFDTGPFFDERYFGFFGSIANIETNCLTFLVSCGRIICSTRCAGFLEVFFVAEKEHKLISDEMSEKIIETAERLVTSKGAHNVTVRKILQELGITNRVFYNRFHNIGDVLEIVYRRIILEIRESAVISFEPERDFFEQVILIIEKTLMLSYELKREFYQFVFENDSVLEENFDWWTKEIEKIIDYAKSIGYVKKDINSKIMSYSIWCFVKGFNADAVARNLPKEEAAEYFRYSMGFLIEGMKA
;
A
#
# COMPACT_ATOMS: atom_id res chain seq x y z
N MET A 1 -44.32 -9.17 -5.61
CA MET A 1 -43.31 -8.20 -5.15
C MET A 1 -42.85 -8.67 -3.79
N GLU A 2 -41.72 -9.38 -3.75
CA GLU A 2 -41.08 -9.79 -2.49
C GLU A 2 -39.93 -8.83 -2.19
N PRO A 3 -39.62 -8.57 -0.91
CA PRO A 3 -38.62 -7.59 -0.53
C PRO A 3 -37.20 -8.15 -0.69
N VAL A 4 -36.31 -7.34 -1.27
CA VAL A 4 -34.87 -7.61 -1.34
C VAL A 4 -34.26 -7.45 0.07
N PRO A 5 -33.41 -8.38 0.55
CA PRO A 5 -32.85 -8.29 1.88
C PRO A 5 -31.66 -7.32 1.93
N TYR A 6 -31.71 -6.38 2.87
CA TYR A 6 -30.57 -5.57 3.29
C TYR A 6 -29.63 -6.45 4.15
N ILE A 7 -28.38 -6.63 3.74
CA ILE A 7 -27.37 -7.34 4.53
C ILE A 7 -26.57 -6.31 5.35
N TYR A 8 -26.80 -6.28 6.66
CA TYR A 8 -25.87 -5.71 7.64
C TYR A 8 -24.92 -6.82 8.11
N CYS A 9 -23.60 -6.57 8.13
CA CYS A 9 -22.66 -7.49 8.78
C CYS A 9 -21.86 -6.76 9.87
N LYS A 10 -22.08 -7.20 11.12
CA LYS A 10 -21.30 -6.86 12.32
C LYS A 10 -20.12 -7.84 12.45
N HIS A 11 -19.00 -7.31 12.94
CA HIS A 11 -17.71 -7.89 13.33
C HIS A 11 -17.55 -9.42 13.42
N VAL A 12 -16.45 -9.97 12.87
CA VAL A 12 -15.70 -11.13 13.41
C VAL A 12 -14.20 -11.05 13.04
N PHE A 13 -13.36 -11.54 13.96
CA PHE A 13 -11.89 -11.48 14.11
C PHE A 13 -11.02 -12.26 13.10
N PHE A 14 -9.74 -11.83 13.01
CA PHE A 14 -8.61 -12.40 12.28
C PHE A 14 -8.08 -13.74 12.83
N VAL A 15 -7.70 -14.66 11.93
CA VAL A 15 -6.58 -15.61 12.09
C VAL A 15 -5.92 -15.82 10.71
N ILE A 16 -4.64 -15.47 10.56
CA ILE A 16 -3.84 -15.72 9.34
C ILE A 16 -2.96 -16.96 9.55
N GLN A 17 -2.98 -17.90 8.60
CA GLN A 17 -1.99 -18.98 8.44
C GLN A 17 -0.99 -18.59 7.34
N PHE A 18 0.30 -18.74 7.64
CA PHE A 18 1.41 -18.60 6.67
C PHE A 18 1.55 -19.86 5.81
N VAL A 19 1.73 -19.69 4.49
CA VAL A 19 2.25 -20.73 3.59
C VAL A 19 3.52 -20.17 2.93
N GLY A 20 4.65 -20.85 3.18
CA GLY A 20 5.95 -20.51 2.59
C GLY A 20 6.15 -21.15 1.22
N PHE A 21 6.88 -20.46 0.34
CA PHE A 21 7.43 -21.00 -0.89
C PHE A 21 8.96 -21.09 -0.79
N VAL A 22 9.50 -22.26 -1.09
CA VAL A 22 10.94 -22.54 -1.22
C VAL A 22 11.29 -22.52 -2.70
N PHE A 23 12.27 -21.72 -3.12
CA PHE A 23 12.91 -21.81 -4.43
C PHE A 23 14.21 -22.62 -4.31
N HIS A 24 14.40 -23.61 -5.18
CA HIS A 24 15.68 -24.28 -5.42
C HIS A 24 16.48 -23.48 -6.46
N ALA A 25 17.73 -23.15 -6.16
CA ALA A 25 18.71 -22.63 -7.11
C ALA A 25 20.00 -23.46 -6.98
N GLU A 26 20.50 -23.98 -8.10
CA GLU A 26 21.81 -24.65 -8.22
C GLU A 26 22.96 -23.63 -8.24
N PRO A 27 24.15 -23.93 -7.70
CA PRO A 27 25.24 -22.97 -7.60
C PRO A 27 26.15 -22.93 -8.84
N LEU A 28 26.31 -21.74 -9.43
CA LEU A 28 27.45 -21.40 -10.31
C LEU A 28 28.62 -20.87 -9.45
N PHE A 29 29.79 -21.50 -9.57
CA PHE A 29 31.04 -21.03 -8.95
C PHE A 29 31.71 -19.95 -9.81
N PHE A 30 32.04 -18.81 -9.22
CA PHE A 30 32.96 -17.81 -9.77
C PHE A 30 34.16 -17.64 -8.83
N HIS A 31 35.37 -17.79 -9.37
CA HIS A 31 36.64 -17.46 -8.69
C HIS A 31 36.96 -15.97 -8.90
N PHE A 32 37.27 -15.24 -7.83
CA PHE A 32 37.87 -13.90 -7.90
C PHE A 32 39.26 -13.89 -7.25
N ASP A 33 40.25 -13.48 -8.03
CA ASP A 33 41.63 -13.19 -7.62
C ASP A 33 41.68 -11.87 -6.83
N THR A 34 42.39 -11.87 -5.69
CA THR A 34 42.56 -10.71 -4.81
C THR A 34 43.86 -9.96 -5.11
N GLY A 35 43.74 -8.78 -5.72
CA GLY A 35 44.82 -7.78 -5.84
C GLY A 35 44.76 -6.71 -4.73
N PRO A 36 45.87 -6.04 -4.38
CA PRO A 36 46.01 -5.33 -3.11
C PRO A 36 45.64 -3.83 -3.25
N PHE A 37 44.35 -3.50 -3.20
CA PHE A 37 43.87 -2.13 -2.92
C PHE A 37 42.47 -2.20 -2.31
N PHE A 38 42.37 -2.58 -1.04
CA PHE A 38 41.12 -2.45 -0.27
C PHE A 38 41.43 -1.94 1.15
N ASP A 39 40.89 -0.75 1.47
CA ASP A 39 41.00 0.02 2.72
C ASP A 39 40.12 -0.62 3.81
N GLU A 40 40.70 -0.86 5.00
CA GLU A 40 40.18 -1.65 6.13
C GLU A 40 39.02 -1.02 6.93
N ARG A 41 38.20 -0.13 6.34
CA ARG A 41 37.15 0.59 7.09
C ARG A 41 35.71 0.16 6.83
N TYR A 42 35.52 -0.89 6.04
CA TYR A 42 34.19 -1.44 5.77
C TYR A 42 34.22 -2.96 5.70
N PHE A 43 34.29 -3.65 6.85
CA PHE A 43 33.89 -5.06 6.90
C PHE A 43 33.23 -5.42 8.23
N GLY A 44 31.92 -5.63 8.16
CA GLY A 44 31.16 -6.46 9.08
C GLY A 44 30.55 -7.60 8.27
N PHE A 45 31.02 -8.82 8.54
CA PHE A 45 30.38 -10.12 8.23
C PHE A 45 30.26 -10.56 6.75
N PHE A 46 31.30 -11.26 6.27
CA PHE A 46 31.13 -12.41 5.36
C PHE A 46 31.85 -13.61 5.98
N GLY A 47 31.09 -14.64 6.35
CA GLY A 47 31.61 -15.89 6.92
C GLY A 47 31.15 -17.08 6.09
N SER A 48 32.12 -17.71 5.44
CA SER A 48 32.07 -18.93 4.64
C SER A 48 31.40 -20.12 5.38
N ILE A 49 30.52 -20.85 4.70
CA ILE A 49 30.06 -22.18 5.11
C ILE A 49 31.07 -23.20 4.59
N ALA A 50 31.91 -23.72 5.50
CA ALA A 50 32.73 -24.90 5.26
C ALA A 50 32.22 -26.06 6.12
N ASN A 51 32.04 -27.22 5.46
CA ASN A 51 31.61 -28.50 6.02
C ASN A 51 32.36 -28.90 7.30
N ILE A 52 31.63 -29.11 8.41
CA ILE A 52 31.98 -30.08 9.45
C ILE A 52 30.68 -30.71 9.99
N GLU A 53 30.64 -32.03 9.96
CA GLU A 53 29.60 -32.88 10.51
C GLU A 53 29.53 -32.77 12.05
N THR A 54 28.33 -32.98 12.58
CA THR A 54 27.97 -33.27 13.99
C THR A 54 27.94 -32.13 15.03
N ASN A 55 26.70 -31.89 15.50
CA ASN A 55 26.27 -31.34 16.78
C ASN A 55 26.49 -29.84 17.09
N CYS A 56 25.34 -29.14 17.24
CA CYS A 56 25.11 -27.89 17.96
C CYS A 56 25.75 -26.60 17.42
N LEU A 57 24.94 -25.76 16.76
CA LEU A 57 24.74 -24.31 17.00
C LEU A 57 24.27 -23.63 15.71
N THR A 58 22.95 -23.37 15.63
CA THR A 58 22.39 -22.46 14.63
C THR A 58 22.39 -21.05 15.21
N PHE A 59 23.18 -20.15 14.65
CA PHE A 59 23.12 -18.72 14.99
C PHE A 59 22.10 -18.03 14.09
N LEU A 60 21.02 -17.51 14.70
CA LEU A 60 20.11 -16.55 14.08
C LEU A 60 20.47 -15.16 14.60
N VAL A 61 21.08 -14.35 13.75
CA VAL A 61 21.20 -12.91 13.99
C VAL A 61 19.96 -12.25 13.38
N SER A 62 18.92 -12.10 14.20
CA SER A 62 17.91 -11.06 13.99
C SER A 62 18.07 -10.02 15.10
N CYS A 63 17.95 -8.75 14.71
CA CYS A 63 18.15 -7.58 15.55
C CYS A 63 17.65 -7.76 16.99
N GLY A 64 18.59 -7.66 17.93
CA GLY A 64 18.32 -7.37 19.33
C GLY A 64 17.98 -8.55 20.23
N ARG A 65 18.93 -9.48 20.42
CA ARG A 65 19.13 -10.26 21.68
C ARG A 65 20.33 -11.21 21.53
N ILE A 66 21.42 -10.94 22.25
CA ILE A 66 22.43 -11.96 22.57
C ILE A 66 22.07 -12.48 23.96
N ILE A 67 21.56 -13.70 24.05
CA ILE A 67 21.55 -14.46 25.30
C ILE A 67 22.66 -15.50 25.16
N CYS A 68 23.82 -15.20 25.73
CA CYS A 68 24.90 -16.16 25.89
C CYS A 68 24.60 -16.98 27.15
N SER A 69 24.28 -18.27 26.99
CA SER A 69 24.12 -19.20 28.11
C SER A 69 25.34 -20.10 28.26
N THR A 70 26.44 -19.55 28.77
CA THR A 70 27.47 -20.37 29.40
C THR A 70 27.88 -19.73 30.72
N ARG A 71 27.58 -20.46 31.80
CA ARG A 71 27.97 -20.27 33.20
C ARG A 71 29.18 -19.33 33.41
N CYS A 72 28.90 -18.12 33.87
CA CYS A 72 29.78 -17.37 34.78
C CYS A 72 28.87 -16.67 35.79
N ALA A 73 28.93 -17.14 37.04
CA ALA A 73 28.28 -16.53 38.16
C ALA A 73 28.98 -15.22 38.50
N GLY A 74 28.21 -14.12 38.60
CA GLY A 74 28.71 -12.86 39.13
C GLY A 74 28.17 -11.65 38.37
N PHE A 75 27.29 -10.91 39.02
CA PHE A 75 27.06 -9.47 38.81
C PHE A 75 26.67 -9.02 37.40
N LEU A 76 25.36 -8.94 37.14
CA LEU A 76 24.81 -8.00 36.18
C LEU A 76 23.41 -7.58 36.64
N GLU A 77 23.33 -6.39 37.23
CA GLU A 77 22.08 -5.64 37.32
C GLU A 77 21.58 -5.40 35.90
N VAL A 78 20.51 -6.09 35.52
CA VAL A 78 19.80 -5.82 34.28
C VAL A 78 19.03 -4.52 34.47
N PHE A 79 19.58 -3.42 33.96
CA PHE A 79 18.85 -2.18 33.77
C PHE A 79 17.67 -2.43 32.84
N PHE A 80 16.47 -2.59 33.41
CA PHE A 80 15.22 -2.46 32.67
C PHE A 80 15.00 -0.97 32.38
N VAL A 81 15.40 -0.52 31.19
CA VAL A 81 14.88 0.73 30.64
C VAL A 81 13.47 0.41 30.16
N ALA A 82 12.46 0.75 30.97
CA ALA A 82 11.08 0.75 30.53
C ALA A 82 10.93 1.85 29.47
N GLU A 83 10.86 1.48 28.19
CA GLU A 83 10.36 2.37 27.15
C GLU A 83 8.89 2.69 27.48
N LYS A 84 8.65 3.91 27.96
CA LYS A 84 7.29 4.47 27.99
C LYS A 84 6.88 4.67 26.53
N GLU A 85 5.97 3.85 26.03
CA GLU A 85 5.21 4.20 24.83
C GLU A 85 4.51 5.54 25.10
N HIS A 86 5.05 6.59 24.49
CA HIS A 86 4.46 7.92 24.58
C HIS A 86 3.22 7.94 23.71
N LYS A 87 2.05 7.76 24.33
CA LYS A 87 0.76 7.85 23.64
C LYS A 87 0.63 9.24 23.01
N LEU A 88 0.57 9.28 21.68
CA LEU A 88 0.35 10.51 20.92
C LEU A 88 -1.01 11.13 21.29
N ILE A 89 -1.05 12.45 21.35
CA ILE A 89 -2.28 13.20 21.58
C ILE A 89 -3.07 13.23 20.28
N SER A 90 -4.38 12.97 20.35
CA SER A 90 -5.32 13.16 19.26
C SER A 90 -6.40 14.14 19.71
N ASP A 91 -6.43 15.33 19.11
CA ASP A 91 -7.29 16.46 19.48
C ASP A 91 -7.53 17.42 18.31
N GLU A 92 -8.24 18.52 18.55
CA GLU A 92 -8.55 19.55 17.53
C GLU A 92 -7.28 20.10 16.83
N MET A 93 -6.17 20.22 17.55
CA MET A 93 -4.91 20.69 16.95
C MET A 93 -4.30 19.63 16.02
N SER A 94 -4.55 18.35 16.29
CA SER A 94 -4.15 17.25 15.39
C SER A 94 -4.87 17.39 14.05
N GLU A 95 -6.17 17.69 14.10
CA GLU A 95 -6.98 17.95 12.90
C GLU A 95 -6.48 19.17 12.12
N LYS A 96 -6.22 20.29 12.81
CA LYS A 96 -5.67 21.50 12.16
C LYS A 96 -4.32 21.25 11.48
N ILE A 97 -3.47 20.39 12.05
CA ILE A 97 -2.20 19.98 11.43
C ILE A 97 -2.46 19.20 10.14
N ILE A 98 -3.40 18.24 10.16
CA ILE A 98 -3.76 17.44 8.99
C ILE A 98 -4.38 18.32 7.89
N GLU A 99 -5.36 19.16 8.23
CA GLU A 99 -5.99 20.10 7.27
C GLU A 99 -4.97 21.06 6.66
N THR A 100 -4.01 21.55 7.45
CA THR A 100 -2.94 22.43 6.94
C THR A 100 -2.02 21.68 5.99
N ALA A 101 -1.66 20.43 6.34
CA ALA A 101 -0.87 19.59 5.45
C ALA A 101 -1.62 19.32 4.14
N GLU A 102 -2.90 18.98 4.19
CA GLU A 102 -3.77 18.75 3.04
C GLU A 102 -3.79 19.96 2.09
N ARG A 103 -4.04 21.17 2.60
CA ARG A 103 -3.96 22.40 1.79
C ARG A 103 -2.58 22.63 1.17
N LEU A 104 -1.51 22.34 1.93
CA LEU A 104 -0.14 22.49 1.44
C LEU A 104 0.17 21.48 0.33
N VAL A 105 -0.34 20.26 0.41
CA VAL A 105 -0.19 19.27 -0.65
C VAL A 105 -0.90 19.73 -1.91
N THR A 106 -2.18 20.11 -1.81
CA THR A 106 -2.98 20.57 -2.96
C THR A 106 -2.39 21.78 -3.67
N SER A 107 -1.65 22.64 -2.96
CA SER A 107 -1.07 23.86 -3.52
C SER A 107 0.38 23.73 -4.01
N LYS A 108 1.17 22.82 -3.44
CA LYS A 108 2.63 22.78 -3.65
C LYS A 108 3.21 21.38 -3.89
N GLY A 109 2.40 20.33 -3.80
CA GLY A 109 2.87 18.94 -3.88
C GLY A 109 3.35 18.39 -2.54
N ALA A 110 3.13 17.08 -2.33
CA ALA A 110 3.47 16.39 -1.07
C ALA A 110 4.96 16.47 -0.73
N HIS A 111 5.82 16.38 -1.74
CA HIS A 111 7.28 16.51 -1.61
C HIS A 111 7.75 17.85 -1.04
N ASN A 112 6.91 18.89 -1.12
CA ASN A 112 7.22 20.22 -0.59
C ASN A 112 6.70 20.45 0.83
N VAL A 113 5.93 19.53 1.40
CA VAL A 113 5.38 19.69 2.76
C VAL A 113 6.43 19.31 3.79
N THR A 114 6.64 20.16 4.80
CA THR A 114 7.60 19.92 5.88
C THR A 114 7.00 20.34 7.22
N VAL A 115 7.47 19.73 8.31
CA VAL A 115 7.08 20.12 9.68
C VAL A 115 7.23 21.63 9.87
N ARG A 116 8.36 22.21 9.43
CA ARG A 116 8.62 23.66 9.54
C ARG A 116 7.54 24.52 8.90
N LYS A 117 7.06 24.16 7.70
CA LYS A 117 6.00 24.91 7.00
C LYS A 117 4.69 24.87 7.78
N ILE A 118 4.33 23.69 8.31
CA ILE A 118 3.13 23.52 9.16
C ILE A 118 3.25 24.37 10.44
N LEU A 119 4.40 24.33 11.13
CA LEU A 119 4.63 25.15 12.33
C LEU A 119 4.48 26.65 12.04
N GLN A 120 5.01 27.11 10.91
CA GLN A 120 4.94 28.51 10.48
C GLN A 120 3.50 28.94 10.16
N GLU A 121 2.73 28.09 9.48
CA GLU A 121 1.36 28.40 9.07
C GLU A 121 0.37 28.39 10.24
N LEU A 122 0.58 27.51 11.22
CA LEU A 122 -0.28 27.40 12.41
C LEU A 122 0.22 28.23 13.61
N GLY A 123 1.44 28.77 13.56
CA GLY A 123 2.04 29.49 14.68
C GLY A 123 2.32 28.61 15.91
N ILE A 124 2.57 27.31 15.71
CA ILE A 124 2.79 26.34 16.79
C ILE A 124 4.28 25.97 16.95
N THR A 125 4.64 25.40 18.09
CA THR A 125 6.03 24.97 18.37
C THR A 125 6.28 23.53 17.94
N ASN A 126 7.55 23.16 17.75
CA ASN A 126 7.95 21.76 17.52
C ASN A 126 7.36 20.80 18.55
N ARG A 127 7.35 21.19 19.84
CA ARG A 127 6.79 20.36 20.92
C ARG A 127 5.30 20.06 20.71
N VAL A 128 4.54 21.03 20.19
CA VAL A 128 3.11 20.83 19.91
C VAL A 128 2.93 19.79 18.80
N PHE A 129 3.76 19.84 17.75
CA PHE A 129 3.72 18.86 16.66
C PHE A 129 4.13 17.46 17.12
N TYR A 130 5.31 17.32 17.74
CA TYR A 130 5.87 16.01 18.10
C TYR A 130 5.14 15.30 19.25
N ASN A 131 4.28 16.01 19.99
CA ASN A 131 3.34 15.36 20.91
C ASN A 131 2.19 14.62 20.19
N ARG A 132 2.00 14.85 18.88
CA ARG A 132 0.86 14.35 18.07
C ARG A 132 1.28 13.46 16.91
N PHE A 133 2.42 13.76 16.28
CA PHE A 133 2.95 13.01 15.13
C PHE A 133 4.45 12.80 15.29
N HIS A 134 4.97 11.62 14.95
CA HIS A 134 6.41 11.35 15.05
C HIS A 134 7.19 12.07 13.95
N ASN A 135 6.60 12.18 12.77
CA ASN A 135 7.24 12.76 11.61
C ASN A 135 6.18 13.30 10.63
N ILE A 136 6.63 13.91 9.52
CA ILE A 136 5.72 14.42 8.48
C ILE A 136 5.04 13.31 7.68
N GLY A 137 5.68 12.15 7.55
CA GLY A 137 5.15 10.96 6.88
C GLY A 137 3.85 10.48 7.52
N ASP A 138 3.77 10.43 8.85
CA ASP A 138 2.53 10.06 9.56
C ASP A 138 1.35 10.96 9.16
N VAL A 139 1.61 12.27 9.03
CA VAL A 139 0.58 13.24 8.62
C VAL A 139 0.20 13.04 7.15
N LEU A 140 1.19 12.87 6.27
CA LEU A 140 0.95 12.65 4.84
C LEU A 140 0.22 11.33 4.57
N GLU A 141 0.47 10.28 5.35
CA GLU A 141 -0.24 9.01 5.27
C GLU A 141 -1.73 9.20 5.61
N ILE A 142 -2.04 9.97 6.67
CA ILE A 142 -3.42 10.29 7.03
C ILE A 142 -4.11 11.07 5.91
N VAL A 143 -3.46 12.09 5.34
CA VAL A 143 -4.00 12.85 4.20
C VAL A 143 -4.22 11.93 3.00
N TYR A 144 -3.27 11.04 2.69
CA TYR A 144 -3.41 10.09 1.58
C TYR A 144 -4.57 9.09 1.81
N ARG A 145 -4.77 8.63 3.05
CA ARG A 145 -5.92 7.78 3.41
C ARG A 145 -7.25 8.50 3.22
N ARG A 146 -7.34 9.80 3.50
CA ARG A 146 -8.56 10.61 3.21
C ARG A 146 -8.86 10.63 1.72
N ILE A 147 -7.85 10.85 0.88
CA ILE A 147 -7.98 10.79 -0.58
C ILE A 147 -8.48 9.42 -1.04
N ILE A 148 -7.93 8.33 -0.49
CA ILE A 148 -8.41 6.98 -0.80
C ILE A 148 -9.90 6.84 -0.47
N LEU A 149 -10.32 7.28 0.71
CA LEU A 149 -11.72 7.19 1.14
C LEU A 149 -12.64 8.01 0.24
N GLU A 150 -12.25 9.22 -0.13
CA GLU A 150 -13.00 10.07 -1.06
C GLU A 150 -13.20 9.39 -2.42
N ILE A 151 -12.15 8.76 -2.97
CA ILE A 151 -12.26 8.02 -4.23
C ILE A 151 -13.23 6.84 -4.09
N ARG A 152 -13.17 6.10 -2.98
CA ARG A 152 -14.07 4.96 -2.73
C ARG A 152 -15.53 5.42 -2.59
N GLU A 153 -15.78 6.50 -1.87
CA GLU A 153 -17.10 7.08 -1.69
C GLU A 153 -17.68 7.62 -3.01
N SER A 154 -16.83 8.08 -3.94
CA SER A 154 -17.27 8.48 -5.28
C SER A 154 -17.69 7.29 -6.16
N ALA A 155 -17.20 6.08 -5.85
CA ALA A 155 -17.41 4.87 -6.64
C ALA A 155 -18.74 4.17 -6.32
N VAL A 156 -19.80 4.91 -5.95
CA VAL A 156 -21.14 4.33 -5.74
C VAL A 156 -21.61 3.72 -7.06
N ILE A 157 -21.75 2.39 -7.07
CA ILE A 157 -22.15 1.62 -8.24
C ILE A 157 -23.67 1.45 -8.21
N SER A 158 -24.35 2.11 -9.15
CA SER A 158 -25.74 1.79 -9.50
C SER A 158 -25.86 1.62 -11.02
N PHE A 159 -26.45 0.52 -11.45
CA PHE A 159 -26.65 0.23 -12.88
C PHE A 159 -28.09 0.53 -13.28
N GLU A 160 -28.25 1.29 -14.36
CA GLU A 160 -29.51 1.54 -15.04
C GLU A 160 -29.78 0.39 -16.02
N PRO A 161 -30.90 -0.38 -15.88
CA PRO A 161 -31.20 -1.52 -16.74
C PRO A 161 -31.34 -1.18 -18.23
N GLU A 162 -31.72 0.06 -18.54
CA GLU A 162 -31.97 0.53 -19.91
C GLU A 162 -30.69 0.90 -20.68
N ARG A 163 -29.55 0.99 -19.99
CA ARG A 163 -28.26 1.34 -20.60
C ARG A 163 -27.38 0.12 -20.78
N ASP A 164 -26.47 0.19 -21.76
CA ASP A 164 -25.45 -0.84 -21.94
C ASP A 164 -24.63 -1.01 -20.66
N PHE A 165 -24.54 -2.25 -20.18
CA PHE A 165 -23.88 -2.57 -18.91
C PHE A 165 -22.38 -2.27 -18.97
N PHE A 166 -21.72 -2.64 -20.07
CA PHE A 166 -20.27 -2.49 -20.19
C PHE A 166 -19.87 -1.03 -20.38
N GLU A 167 -20.67 -0.25 -21.09
CA GLU A 167 -20.48 1.20 -21.18
C GLU A 167 -20.62 1.87 -19.80
N GLN A 168 -21.60 1.46 -19.00
CA GLN A 168 -21.72 1.94 -17.61
C GLN A 168 -20.50 1.57 -16.77
N VAL A 169 -19.99 0.34 -16.89
CA VAL A 169 -18.77 -0.09 -16.20
C VAL A 169 -17.56 0.74 -16.64
N ILE A 170 -17.36 0.97 -17.94
CA ILE A 170 -16.27 1.81 -18.46
C ILE A 170 -16.37 3.22 -17.87
N LEU A 171 -17.56 3.82 -17.88
CA LEU A 171 -17.77 5.16 -17.35
C LEU A 171 -17.49 5.26 -15.84
N ILE A 172 -17.84 4.24 -15.06
CA ILE A 172 -17.51 4.18 -13.63
C ILE A 172 -15.99 4.13 -13.45
N ILE A 173 -15.32 3.19 -14.11
CA ILE A 173 -13.88 2.99 -13.95
C ILE A 173 -13.11 4.23 -14.41
N GLU A 174 -13.49 4.83 -15.54
CA GLU A 174 -12.89 6.07 -16.05
C GLU A 174 -13.08 7.22 -15.06
N LYS A 175 -14.29 7.46 -14.55
CA LYS A 175 -14.53 8.51 -13.54
C LYS A 175 -13.68 8.30 -12.29
N THR A 176 -13.63 7.07 -11.78
CA THR A 176 -12.81 6.71 -10.62
C THR A 176 -11.32 6.93 -10.90
N LEU A 177 -10.82 6.55 -12.08
CA LEU A 177 -9.45 6.79 -12.50
C LEU A 177 -9.15 8.29 -12.56
N MET A 178 -10.04 9.08 -13.17
CA MET A 178 -9.81 10.51 -13.35
C MET A 178 -9.83 11.27 -12.03
N LEU A 179 -10.76 10.94 -11.13
CA LEU A 179 -10.75 11.48 -9.78
C LEU A 179 -9.47 11.08 -9.04
N SER A 180 -9.07 9.81 -9.15
CA SER A 180 -7.84 9.35 -8.52
C SER A 180 -6.60 10.04 -9.09
N TYR A 181 -6.55 10.30 -10.40
CA TYR A 181 -5.46 11.05 -11.03
C TYR A 181 -5.39 12.47 -10.45
N GLU A 182 -6.54 13.16 -10.38
CA GLU A 182 -6.61 14.54 -9.89
C GLU A 182 -6.18 14.66 -8.43
N LEU A 183 -6.70 13.79 -7.56
CA LEU A 183 -6.41 13.84 -6.12
C LEU A 183 -5.00 13.36 -5.78
N LYS A 184 -4.45 12.41 -6.55
CA LYS A 184 -3.15 11.80 -6.25
C LYS A 184 -1.96 12.42 -7.01
N ARG A 185 -2.18 13.31 -7.98
CA ARG A 185 -1.09 13.88 -8.78
C ARG A 185 0.02 14.52 -7.93
N GLU A 186 -0.37 15.19 -6.86
CA GLU A 186 0.53 15.85 -5.92
C GLU A 186 1.25 14.87 -4.97
N PHE A 187 0.83 13.61 -4.99
CA PHE A 187 1.35 12.48 -4.20
C PHE A 187 2.12 11.46 -5.04
N TYR A 188 2.58 11.76 -6.27
CA TYR A 188 3.13 10.75 -7.19
C TYR A 188 4.18 9.79 -6.57
N GLN A 189 5.02 10.28 -5.64
CA GLN A 189 6.03 9.47 -4.92
C GLN A 189 5.41 8.44 -3.97
N PHE A 190 4.20 8.70 -3.49
CA PHE A 190 3.47 7.88 -2.52
C PHE A 190 2.50 6.90 -3.18
N VAL A 191 2.05 7.18 -4.41
CA VAL A 191 0.94 6.44 -5.05
C VAL A 191 1.20 4.95 -5.13
N PHE A 192 2.33 4.56 -5.72
CA PHE A 192 2.60 3.14 -5.96
C PHE A 192 2.81 2.35 -4.66
N GLU A 193 3.58 2.90 -3.73
CA GLU A 193 3.88 2.26 -2.44
C GLU A 193 2.63 2.17 -1.58
N ASN A 194 1.88 3.26 -1.39
CA ASN A 194 0.71 3.25 -0.52
C ASN A 194 -0.47 2.47 -1.12
N ASP A 195 -0.69 2.51 -2.44
CA ASP A 195 -1.73 1.68 -3.06
C ASP A 195 -1.38 0.18 -3.03
N SER A 196 -0.11 -0.19 -2.82
CA SER A 196 0.35 -1.58 -2.73
C SER A 196 0.51 -2.09 -1.30
N VAL A 197 0.89 -1.22 -0.36
CA VAL A 197 1.23 -1.58 1.03
C VAL A 197 0.00 -1.53 1.94
N LEU A 198 -0.99 -0.69 1.63
CA LEU A 198 -2.23 -0.63 2.39
C LEU A 198 -3.13 -1.81 2.00
N GLU A 199 -2.98 -2.94 2.72
CA GLU A 199 -3.76 -4.18 2.52
C GLU A 199 -5.26 -3.88 2.45
N GLU A 200 -5.76 -2.98 3.30
CA GLU A 200 -7.16 -2.54 3.31
C GLU A 200 -7.62 -1.89 2.00
N ASN A 201 -6.72 -1.28 1.22
CA ASN A 201 -7.05 -0.65 -0.06
C ASN A 201 -7.15 -1.66 -1.19
N PHE A 202 -6.15 -2.53 -1.27
CA PHE A 202 -6.17 -3.66 -2.19
C PHE A 202 -7.42 -4.53 -1.98
N ASP A 203 -7.69 -4.91 -0.74
CA ASP A 203 -8.81 -5.78 -0.37
C ASP A 203 -10.15 -5.16 -0.73
N TRP A 204 -10.31 -3.86 -0.49
CA TRP A 204 -11.57 -3.17 -0.79
C TRP A 204 -11.83 -3.16 -2.30
N TRP A 205 -10.88 -2.71 -3.11
CA TRP A 205 -11.07 -2.61 -4.56
C TRP A 205 -11.30 -3.98 -5.22
N THR A 206 -10.52 -4.98 -4.85
CA THR A 206 -10.68 -6.32 -5.44
C THR A 206 -12.03 -6.95 -5.09
N LYS A 207 -12.53 -6.75 -3.86
CA LYS A 207 -13.88 -7.21 -3.45
C LYS A 207 -14.98 -6.49 -4.21
N GLU A 208 -14.89 -5.18 -4.40
CA GLU A 208 -15.93 -4.45 -5.17
C GLU A 208 -15.94 -4.83 -6.65
N ILE A 209 -14.76 -4.98 -7.28
CA ILE A 209 -14.67 -5.43 -8.67
C ILE A 209 -15.21 -6.87 -8.81
N GLU A 210 -14.89 -7.76 -7.87
CA GLU A 210 -15.39 -9.14 -7.86
C GLU A 210 -16.92 -9.19 -7.83
N LYS A 211 -17.57 -8.37 -6.99
CA LYS A 211 -19.04 -8.27 -6.95
C LYS A 211 -19.64 -7.85 -8.29
N ILE A 212 -19.03 -6.90 -9.00
CA ILE A 212 -19.50 -6.46 -10.32
C ILE A 212 -19.41 -7.61 -11.32
N ILE A 213 -18.29 -8.34 -11.31
CA ILE A 213 -18.08 -9.49 -12.21
C ILE A 213 -19.10 -10.59 -11.92
N ASP A 214 -19.31 -10.95 -10.65
CA ASP A 214 -20.27 -11.98 -10.26
C ASP A 214 -21.71 -11.59 -10.62
N TYR A 215 -22.08 -10.33 -10.41
CA TYR A 215 -23.36 -9.80 -10.88
C TYR A 215 -23.50 -9.94 -12.41
N ALA A 216 -22.50 -9.50 -13.16
CA ALA A 216 -22.51 -9.58 -14.63
C ALA A 216 -22.60 -11.03 -15.15
N LYS A 217 -21.95 -11.98 -14.45
CA LYS A 217 -22.07 -13.42 -14.74
C LYS A 217 -23.49 -13.93 -14.48
N SER A 218 -24.13 -13.49 -13.39
CA SER A 218 -25.48 -13.93 -13.01
C SER A 218 -26.56 -13.54 -14.03
N ILE A 219 -26.37 -12.40 -14.71
CA ILE A 219 -27.27 -11.89 -15.76
C ILE A 219 -26.81 -12.24 -17.18
N GLY A 220 -25.72 -13.00 -17.32
CA GLY A 220 -25.25 -13.53 -18.60
C GLY A 220 -24.43 -12.56 -19.47
N TYR A 221 -23.96 -11.44 -18.93
CA TYR A 221 -23.09 -10.51 -19.67
C TYR A 221 -21.62 -10.93 -19.70
N VAL A 222 -21.15 -11.64 -18.66
CA VAL A 222 -19.76 -12.14 -18.56
C VAL A 222 -19.73 -13.67 -18.67
N LYS A 223 -18.73 -14.20 -19.37
CA LYS A 223 -18.52 -15.64 -19.54
C LYS A 223 -18.44 -16.36 -18.19
N LYS A 224 -19.07 -17.54 -18.09
CA LYS A 224 -19.20 -18.27 -16.81
C LYS A 224 -17.87 -18.81 -16.28
N ASP A 225 -16.93 -19.13 -17.17
CA ASP A 225 -15.62 -19.69 -16.87
C ASP A 225 -14.59 -18.66 -16.37
N ILE A 226 -14.90 -17.36 -16.45
CA ILE A 226 -14.08 -16.30 -15.84
C ILE A 226 -14.06 -16.48 -14.33
N ASN A 227 -12.86 -16.60 -13.75
CA ASN A 227 -12.65 -16.60 -12.31
C ASN A 227 -12.68 -15.15 -11.79
N SER A 228 -13.75 -14.78 -11.07
CA SER A 228 -14.00 -13.41 -10.62
C SER A 228 -12.91 -12.86 -9.73
N LYS A 229 -12.33 -13.68 -8.84
CA LYS A 229 -11.24 -13.29 -7.94
C LYS A 229 -9.92 -13.04 -8.68
N ILE A 230 -9.56 -13.90 -9.65
CA ILE A 230 -8.33 -13.70 -10.45
C ILE A 230 -8.49 -12.48 -11.36
N MET A 231 -9.69 -12.31 -11.94
CA MET A 231 -9.97 -11.19 -12.81
C MET A 231 -10.02 -9.86 -12.04
N SER A 232 -10.60 -9.82 -10.84
CA SER A 232 -10.62 -8.61 -10.01
C SER A 232 -9.22 -8.15 -9.63
N TYR A 233 -8.33 -9.08 -9.27
CA TYR A 233 -6.91 -8.80 -9.07
C TYR A 233 -6.26 -8.21 -10.32
N SER A 234 -6.51 -8.81 -11.49
CA SER A 234 -5.92 -8.39 -12.76
C SER A 234 -6.37 -6.97 -13.16
N ILE A 235 -7.66 -6.68 -13.02
CA ILE A 235 -8.23 -5.34 -13.26
C ILE A 235 -7.63 -4.33 -12.28
N TRP A 236 -7.55 -4.66 -10.99
CA TRP A 236 -6.93 -3.78 -10.00
C TRP A 236 -5.48 -3.45 -10.35
N CYS A 237 -4.67 -4.46 -10.67
CA CYS A 237 -3.27 -4.27 -11.08
C CYS A 237 -3.15 -3.39 -12.32
N PHE A 238 -4.02 -3.60 -13.31
CA PHE A 238 -4.07 -2.80 -14.52
C PHE A 238 -4.41 -1.34 -14.22
N VAL A 239 -5.51 -1.08 -13.51
CA VAL A 239 -5.96 0.28 -13.16
C VAL A 239 -4.91 1.01 -12.32
N LYS A 240 -4.37 0.35 -11.29
CA LYS A 240 -3.34 0.92 -10.42
C LYS A 240 -2.07 1.24 -11.21
N GLY A 241 -1.59 0.31 -12.03
CA GLY A 241 -0.39 0.47 -12.84
C GLY A 241 -0.53 1.62 -13.84
N PHE A 242 -1.67 1.68 -14.53
CA PHE A 242 -1.97 2.77 -15.45
C PHE A 242 -2.00 4.13 -14.74
N ASN A 243 -2.70 4.23 -13.61
CA ASN A 243 -2.81 5.46 -12.84
C ASN A 243 -1.45 5.97 -12.35
N ALA A 244 -0.63 5.05 -11.78
CA ALA A 244 0.71 5.39 -11.33
C ALA A 244 1.58 5.91 -12.48
N ASP A 245 1.54 5.28 -13.67
CA ASP A 245 2.27 5.76 -14.85
C ASP A 245 1.76 7.13 -15.32
N ALA A 246 0.44 7.29 -15.44
CA ALA A 246 -0.19 8.52 -15.90
C ALA A 246 0.14 9.71 -14.99
N VAL A 247 0.10 9.50 -13.67
CA VAL A 247 0.48 10.49 -12.67
C VAL A 247 1.98 10.77 -12.72
N ALA A 248 2.83 9.74 -12.74
CA ALA A 248 4.29 9.91 -12.73
C ALA A 248 4.81 10.65 -13.98
N ARG A 249 4.21 10.39 -15.14
CA ARG A 249 4.54 11.06 -16.40
C ARG A 249 3.81 12.39 -16.57
N ASN A 250 2.87 12.71 -15.68
CA ASN A 250 1.99 13.88 -15.77
C ASN A 250 1.35 14.00 -17.16
N LEU A 251 0.76 12.90 -17.64
CA LEU A 251 0.05 12.87 -18.91
C LEU A 251 -1.10 13.88 -18.91
N PRO A 252 -1.41 14.55 -20.04
CA PRO A 252 -2.63 15.32 -20.17
C PRO A 252 -3.86 14.49 -19.80
N LYS A 253 -4.81 15.13 -19.10
CA LYS A 253 -5.99 14.46 -18.53
C LYS A 253 -6.79 13.69 -19.60
N GLU A 254 -7.00 14.34 -20.74
CA GLU A 254 -7.76 13.82 -21.86
C GLU A 254 -7.05 12.63 -22.52
N GLU A 255 -5.72 12.70 -22.64
CA GLU A 255 -4.88 11.64 -23.21
C GLU A 255 -4.85 10.41 -22.29
N ALA A 256 -4.74 10.62 -20.97
CA ALA A 256 -4.82 9.55 -19.99
C ALA A 256 -6.18 8.83 -20.04
N ALA A 257 -7.29 9.59 -20.15
CA ALA A 257 -8.62 9.02 -20.28
C ALA A 257 -8.79 8.20 -21.57
N GLU A 258 -8.30 8.73 -22.70
CA GLU A 258 -8.35 8.05 -24.00
C GLU A 258 -7.59 6.72 -24.00
N TYR A 259 -6.33 6.74 -23.54
CA TYR A 259 -5.48 5.55 -23.48
C TYR A 259 -6.05 4.50 -22.54
N PHE A 260 -6.58 4.93 -21.39
CA PHE A 260 -7.22 4.05 -20.45
C PHE A 260 -8.46 3.39 -21.05
N ARG A 261 -9.36 4.17 -21.67
CA ARG A 261 -10.59 3.65 -22.26
C ARG A 261 -10.28 2.65 -23.37
N TYR A 262 -9.32 2.95 -24.24
CA TYR A 262 -8.90 2.06 -25.31
C TYR A 262 -8.42 0.70 -24.78
N SER A 263 -7.52 0.72 -23.80
CA SER A 263 -6.90 -0.49 -23.24
C SER A 263 -7.86 -1.29 -22.34
N MET A 264 -8.66 -0.62 -21.51
CA MET A 264 -9.70 -1.25 -20.70
C MET A 264 -10.78 -1.91 -21.58
N GLY A 265 -11.08 -1.30 -22.74
CA GLY A 265 -12.01 -1.86 -23.72
C GLY A 265 -11.64 -3.28 -24.16
N PHE A 266 -10.36 -3.56 -24.42
CA PHE A 266 -9.90 -4.91 -24.77
C PHE A 266 -10.06 -5.91 -23.62
N LEU A 267 -9.77 -5.47 -22.39
CA LEU A 267 -9.94 -6.33 -21.21
C LEU A 267 -11.41 -6.72 -21.05
N ILE A 268 -12.32 -5.74 -21.15
CA ILE A 268 -13.76 -5.95 -21.05
C ILE A 268 -14.27 -6.86 -22.17
N GLU A 269 -13.86 -6.61 -23.42
CA GLU A 269 -14.26 -7.43 -24.57
C GLU A 269 -13.87 -8.90 -24.39
N GLY A 270 -12.71 -9.17 -23.79
CA GLY A 270 -12.27 -10.52 -23.45
C GLY A 270 -13.21 -11.26 -22.47
N MET A 271 -13.95 -10.54 -21.64
CA MET A 271 -14.86 -11.10 -20.63
C MET A 271 -16.30 -11.32 -21.12
N LYS A 272 -16.73 -10.62 -22.19
CA LYS A 272 -18.12 -10.65 -22.67
C LYS A 272 -18.55 -12.06 -23.08
N ALA A 273 -19.76 -12.46 -22.71
CA ALA A 273 -20.35 -13.76 -23.04
C ALA A 273 -20.71 -13.91 -24.53
#